data_AF-A0A356DBP0-F1
#
_entry.id   AF-A0A356DBP0-F1
#
_cell.length_a   1.000
_cell.length_b   1.000
_cell.length_c   1.000
_cell.angle_alpha   90.00
_cell.angle_beta   90.00
_cell.angle_gamma   90.00
#
_symmetry.space_group_name_H-M   'P 1'
#
loop_
_entity.id
_entity.type
_entity.pdbx_description
1 polymer ?
#
loop_
_entity_poly.entity_id
_entity_poly.type
_entity_poly.pdbx_seq_one_letter_code
_entity_poly.pdbx_strand_id
1 'polypeptide(L)'
;MSLKSLLLKSSAHVEKHQIFGADTYIRRLTIAELDEYEHDLQEAQKTGFSSDASKAGAKLILKSICDENGKSIPEKDLPSPDELIKAHDTPTLLAAMSFVQKYSYGSVEEAQKN
;
A
#
# COMPACT_ATOMS: atom_id res chain seq x y z
N MET A 1 6.29 -30.48 7.77
CA MET A 1 5.68 -29.30 7.10
C MET A 1 4.21 -29.26 7.50
N SER A 2 3.79 -28.30 8.34
CA SER A 2 2.41 -28.26 8.85
C SER A 2 1.49 -27.46 7.94
N LEU A 3 0.25 -27.92 7.76
CA LEU A 3 -0.85 -27.21 7.08
C LEU A 3 -0.97 -25.75 7.52
N LYS A 4 -0.75 -25.48 8.81
CA LYS A 4 -0.73 -24.12 9.38
C LYS A 4 0.30 -23.21 8.69
N SER A 5 1.51 -23.68 8.40
CA SER A 5 2.56 -22.90 7.73
C SER A 5 2.31 -22.71 6.24
N LEU A 6 1.55 -23.60 5.60
CA LEU A 6 1.12 -23.46 4.20
C LEU A 6 -0.05 -22.47 4.08
N LEU A 7 -0.98 -22.47 5.03
CA LEU A 7 -2.09 -21.51 5.09
C LEU A 7 -1.62 -20.10 5.47
N LEU A 8 -0.56 -19.99 6.28
CA LEU A 8 0.09 -18.72 6.62
C LEU A 8 1.11 -18.24 5.56
N LYS A 9 1.42 -19.05 4.54
CA LYS A 9 2.20 -18.57 3.39
C LYS A 9 1.27 -17.74 2.51
N SER A 10 1.20 -16.44 2.81
CA SER A 10 0.71 -15.47 1.84
C SER A 10 1.49 -15.65 0.55
N SER A 11 0.79 -16.07 -0.51
CA SER A 11 1.32 -15.94 -1.86
C SER A 11 1.45 -14.44 -2.09
N ALA A 12 2.64 -13.90 -1.82
CA ALA A 12 2.94 -12.49 -2.04
C ALA A 12 2.84 -12.26 -3.54
N HIS A 13 1.67 -11.80 -3.99
CA HIS A 13 1.47 -11.39 -5.37
C HIS A 13 2.14 -10.03 -5.51
N VAL A 14 3.31 -10.06 -6.13
CA VAL A 14 4.18 -8.91 -6.34
C VAL A 14 4.16 -8.62 -7.82
N GLU A 15 3.71 -7.43 -8.18
CA GLU A 15 3.76 -6.97 -9.56
C GLU A 15 4.61 -5.72 -9.67
N LYS A 16 5.30 -5.59 -10.80
CA LYS A 16 6.05 -4.38 -11.12
C LYS A 16 5.06 -3.33 -11.62
N HIS A 17 5.03 -2.18 -10.96
CA HIS A 17 4.21 -1.05 -11.35
C HIS A 17 4.96 0.27 -11.21
N GLN A 18 4.65 1.20 -12.10
CA GLN A 18 5.26 2.53 -12.07
C GLN A 18 4.48 3.42 -11.09
N ILE A 19 5.09 3.71 -9.94
CA ILE A 19 4.53 4.61 -8.92
C ILE A 19 5.42 5.85 -8.84
N PHE A 20 4.82 7.04 -8.90
CA PHE A 20 5.54 8.32 -8.90
C PHE A 20 6.62 8.47 -9.99
N GLY A 21 6.48 7.75 -11.10
CA GLY A 21 7.46 7.78 -12.20
C GLY A 21 8.65 6.84 -12.02
N ALA A 22 8.71 6.09 -10.91
CA ALA A 22 9.72 5.07 -10.67
C ALA A 22 9.14 3.67 -10.86
N ASP A 23 9.92 2.78 -11.48
CA ASP A 23 9.65 1.34 -11.51
C ASP A 23 9.77 0.78 -10.09
N THR A 24 8.63 0.44 -9.48
CA THR A 24 8.57 -0.12 -8.12
C THR A 24 7.82 -1.43 -8.13
N TYR A 25 8.14 -2.35 -7.22
CA TYR A 25 7.32 -3.54 -7.04
C TYR A 25 6.28 -3.28 -5.97
N ILE A 26 5.05 -3.71 -6.20
CA ILE A 26 3.94 -3.52 -5.28
C ILE A 26 3.41 -4.90 -4.89
N ARG A 27 3.27 -5.14 -3.60
CA ARG A 27 2.63 -6.35 -3.07
C ARG A 27 1.19 -6.07 -2.67
N ARG A 28 0.34 -7.08 -2.73
CA ARG A 28 -0.99 -7.00 -2.10
C ARG A 28 -0.83 -6.83 -0.58
N LEU A 29 -1.42 -5.75 -0.06
CA LEU A 29 -1.51 -5.53 1.39
C LEU A 29 -2.47 -6.55 2.01
N THR A 30 -2.21 -6.90 3.26
CA THR A 30 -3.13 -7.75 4.01
C THR A 30 -4.38 -6.97 4.44
N ILE A 31 -5.48 -7.69 4.71
CA ILE A 31 -6.72 -7.08 5.21
C ILE A 31 -6.45 -6.27 6.49
N ALA A 32 -5.56 -6.74 7.36
CA ALA A 32 -5.17 -6.01 8.58
C ALA A 32 -4.50 -4.66 8.27
N GLU A 33 -3.64 -4.59 7.24
CA GLU A 33 -2.99 -3.33 6.85
C GLU A 33 -3.97 -2.33 6.20
N LEU A 34 -4.97 -2.84 5.48
CA LEU A 34 -6.04 -2.02 4.90
C LEU A 34 -6.99 -1.48 5.98
N ASP A 35 -7.37 -2.33 6.93
CA ASP A 35 -8.24 -1.96 8.06
C ASP A 35 -7.58 -0.91 8.97
N GLU A 36 -6.29 -1.09 9.28
CA GLU A 36 -5.48 -0.12 10.03
C GLU A 36 -5.46 1.24 9.32
N TYR A 37 -5.38 1.24 7.99
CA TYR A 37 -5.42 2.47 7.19
C TYR A 37 -6.81 3.13 7.16
N GLU A 38 -7.89 2.36 7.00
CA GLU A 38 -9.26 2.90 7.06
C GLU A 38 -9.54 3.51 8.43
N HIS A 39 -9.02 2.91 9.51
CA HIS A 39 -9.09 3.48 10.85
C HIS A 39 -8.35 4.81 10.95
N ASP A 40 -7.10 4.87 10.48
CA ASP A 40 -6.26 6.08 10.46
C ASP A 40 -6.94 7.21 9.66
N LEU A 41 -7.54 6.90 8.51
CA LEU A 41 -8.32 7.84 7.69
C LEU A 41 -9.55 8.36 8.43
N GLN A 42 -10.28 7.48 9.11
CA GLN A 42 -11.48 7.86 9.82
C GLN A 42 -11.14 8.76 11.02
N GLU A 43 -10.01 8.51 11.69
CA GLU A 43 -9.48 9.37 12.74
C GLU A 43 -9.01 10.72 12.18
N ALA A 44 -8.27 10.74 11.07
CA ALA A 44 -7.83 11.96 10.40
C ALA A 44 -9.01 12.84 9.93
N GLN A 45 -10.10 12.22 9.45
CA GLN A 45 -11.33 12.93 9.10
C GLN A 45 -12.04 13.49 10.33
N LYS A 46 -12.03 12.79 11.46
CA LYS A 46 -12.59 13.28 12.73
C LYS A 46 -11.79 14.45 13.32
N THR A 47 -10.47 14.43 13.16
CA THR A 47 -9.60 15.52 13.64
C THR A 47 -9.58 16.72 12.69
N GLY A 48 -10.06 16.56 11.45
CA GLY A 48 -10.16 17.62 10.45
C GLY A 48 -8.84 17.97 9.77
N PHE A 49 -7.78 17.20 10.01
CA PHE A 49 -6.46 17.43 9.42
C PHE A 49 -6.31 16.65 8.10
N SER A 50 -6.44 17.36 6.98
CA SER A 50 -6.11 16.80 5.65
C SER A 50 -4.65 16.30 5.54
N SER A 51 -3.75 16.82 6.37
CA SER A 51 -2.35 16.39 6.42
C SER A 51 -2.20 14.96 6.97
N ASP A 52 -3.00 14.56 7.96
CA ASP A 52 -2.95 13.21 8.54
C ASP A 52 -3.48 12.17 7.55
N ALA A 53 -4.57 12.48 6.84
CA ALA A 53 -5.10 11.63 5.78
C ALA A 53 -4.08 11.41 4.65
N SER A 54 -3.37 12.49 4.26
CA SER A 54 -2.30 12.42 3.26
C SER A 54 -1.12 11.58 3.75
N LYS A 55 -0.78 11.69 5.04
CA LYS A 55 0.32 10.95 5.68
C LYS A 55 0.01 9.47 5.82
N ALA A 56 -1.22 9.13 6.21
CA ALA A 56 -1.70 7.76 6.20
C ALA A 56 -1.62 7.17 4.78
N GLY A 57 -2.05 7.92 3.76
CA GLY A 57 -2.04 7.47 2.37
C GLY A 57 -0.63 7.20 1.86
N ALA A 58 0.29 8.12 2.14
CA ALA A 58 1.71 7.97 1.79
C ALA A 58 2.33 6.76 2.48
N LYS A 59 2.03 6.55 3.77
CA LYS A 59 2.51 5.41 4.55
C LYS A 59 1.98 4.08 4.01
N LEU A 60 0.72 4.04 3.56
CA LEU A 60 0.13 2.85 2.93
C LEU A 60 0.80 2.52 1.60
N ILE A 61 1.04 3.54 0.75
CA ILE A 61 1.76 3.34 -0.51
C ILE A 61 3.17 2.80 -0.23
N LEU A 62 3.91 3.40 0.71
CA LEU A 62 5.24 2.93 1.09
C LEU A 62 5.23 1.50 1.65
N LYS A 63 4.23 1.12 2.47
CA LYS A 63 4.04 -0.26 2.97
C LYS A 63 3.77 -1.27 1.84
N SER A 64 3.11 -0.81 0.78
CA SER A 64 2.79 -1.64 -0.39
C SER A 64 3.97 -1.80 -1.34
N ILE A 65 4.89 -0.83 -1.37
CA ILE A 65 6.13 -0.91 -2.14
C ILE A 65 7.03 -1.98 -1.50
N CYS A 66 7.52 -2.87 -2.34
CA CYS A 66 8.41 -3.96 -2.00
C CYS A 66 9.51 -4.06 -3.05
N ASP A 67 10.49 -4.89 -2.74
CA ASP A 67 11.56 -5.30 -3.64
C ASP A 67 11.05 -6.35 -4.66
N GLU A 68 11.83 -6.64 -5.70
CA GLU A 68 11.55 -7.68 -6.70
C GLU A 68 11.28 -9.08 -6.08
N ASN A 69 11.83 -9.30 -4.88
CA ASN A 69 11.65 -10.51 -4.10
C ASN A 69 10.37 -10.52 -3.22
N GLY A 70 9.53 -9.49 -3.31
CA GLY A 70 8.33 -9.33 -2.46
C GLY A 70 8.63 -8.99 -1.01
N LYS A 71 9.87 -8.59 -0.73
CA LYS A 71 10.32 -8.20 0.60
C LYS A 71 10.12 -6.71 0.78
N SER A 72 9.60 -6.28 1.93
CA SER A 72 9.47 -4.86 2.26
C SER A 72 10.83 -4.17 2.10
N ILE A 73 10.84 -3.04 1.37
CA ILE A 73 12.04 -2.22 1.24
C ILE A 73 12.31 -1.59 2.62
N PRO A 74 13.56 -1.62 3.12
CA PRO A 74 13.89 -0.97 4.38
C PRO A 74 13.58 0.52 4.31
N GLU A 75 13.05 1.07 5.40
CA GLU A 75 12.68 2.50 5.53
C GLU A 75 13.85 3.46 5.28
N LYS A 76 15.10 2.97 5.21
CA LYS A 76 16.30 3.73 4.84
C LYS A 76 16.45 3.99 3.33
N ASP A 77 15.89 3.12 2.50
CA ASP A 77 15.90 3.24 1.03
C ASP A 77 14.60 3.86 0.51
N LEU A 78 13.61 4.04 1.38
CA LEU A 78 12.34 4.69 1.06
C LEU A 78 12.34 6.16 1.55
N PRO A 79 11.76 7.09 0.78
CA PRO A 79 11.50 8.43 1.27
C PRO A 79 10.50 8.38 2.45
N SER A 80 10.63 9.32 3.37
CA SER A 80 9.65 9.47 4.45
C SER A 80 8.27 9.86 3.90
N PRO A 81 7.16 9.50 4.57
CA PRO A 81 5.82 9.91 4.17
C PRO A 81 5.72 11.44 3.96
N ASP A 82 6.33 12.22 4.86
CA ASP A 82 6.37 13.69 4.77
C ASP A 82 7.18 14.20 3.56
N GLU A 83 8.28 13.54 3.19
CA GLU A 83 9.07 13.87 2.00
C GLU A 83 8.27 13.57 0.73
N LEU A 84 7.54 12.46 0.73
CA LEU A 84 6.71 12.03 -0.39
C LEU A 84 5.52 13.00 -0.61
N ILE A 85 4.87 13.44 0.47
CA ILE A 85 3.78 14.44 0.42
C ILE A 85 4.32 15.83 0.03
N LYS A 86 5.56 16.17 0.39
CA LYS A 86 6.20 17.42 -0.04
C LYS A 86 6.65 17.40 -1.49
N ALA A 87 7.07 16.24 -1.99
CA ALA A 87 7.56 16.06 -3.35
C ALA A 87 6.43 15.88 -4.39
N HIS A 88 5.27 15.38 -3.98
CA HIS A 88 4.15 15.07 -4.87
C HIS A 88 2.86 15.80 -4.47
N ASP A 89 2.12 16.29 -5.47
CA ASP A 89 0.81 16.89 -5.25
C ASP A 89 -0.20 15.88 -4.66
N THR A 90 -1.11 16.39 -3.83
CA THR A 90 -2.24 15.63 -3.25
C THR A 90 -2.99 14.73 -4.25
N PRO A 91 -3.34 15.16 -5.47
CA PRO A 91 -3.97 14.29 -6.46
C PRO A 91 -3.12 13.09 -6.90
N THR A 92 -1.81 13.25 -7.04
CA THR A 92 -0.90 12.15 -7.43
C THR A 92 -0.83 11.10 -6.33
N LEU A 93 -0.81 11.56 -5.08
CA LEU A 93 -0.77 10.70 -3.90
C LEU A 93 -2.08 9.93 -3.72
N LEU A 94 -3.23 10.60 -3.89
CA LEU A 94 -4.55 9.98 -3.90
C LEU A 94 -4.72 8.94 -5.01
N ALA A 95 -4.17 9.21 -6.21
CA ALA A 95 -4.22 8.28 -7.33
C ALA A 95 -3.39 7.01 -7.04
N ALA A 96 -2.15 7.17 -6.57
CA ALA A 96 -1.29 6.06 -6.18
C ALA A 96 -1.91 5.23 -5.03
N MET A 97 -2.50 5.90 -4.04
CA MET A 97 -3.19 5.27 -2.94
C MET A 97 -4.42 4.47 -3.42
N SER A 98 -5.28 5.07 -4.25
CA SER A 98 -6.44 4.41 -4.84
C SER A 98 -6.02 3.20 -5.70
N PHE A 99 -4.89 3.31 -6.38
CA PHE A 99 -4.29 2.20 -7.13
C PHE A 99 -3.90 1.06 -6.18
N VAL A 100 -3.12 1.34 -5.13
CA VAL A 100 -2.69 0.35 -4.14
C VAL A 100 -3.88 -0.30 -3.43
N GLN A 101 -4.92 0.47 -3.11
CA GLN A 101 -6.17 -0.06 -2.56
C GLN A 101 -6.82 -1.03 -3.54
N LYS A 102 -7.11 -0.61 -4.79
CA LYS A 102 -7.68 -1.50 -5.81
C LYS A 102 -6.84 -2.77 -6.02
N TYR A 103 -5.52 -2.60 -6.03
CA TYR A 103 -4.58 -3.69 -6.16
C TYR A 103 -4.63 -4.67 -4.97
N SER A 104 -4.76 -4.14 -3.74
CA SER A 104 -4.78 -4.91 -2.50
C SER A 104 -6.12 -5.58 -2.20
N TYR A 105 -7.25 -4.90 -2.44
CA TYR A 105 -8.59 -5.52 -2.43
C TYR A 105 -8.70 -6.63 -3.49
N GLY A 106 -7.75 -6.66 -4.41
CA GLY A 106 -7.73 -7.54 -5.55
C GLY A 106 -8.75 -7.06 -6.57
N SER A 107 -8.43 -7.25 -7.83
CA SER A 107 -9.45 -7.54 -8.84
C SER A 107 -10.40 -8.60 -8.27
N VAL A 108 -11.48 -8.18 -7.62
CA VAL A 108 -12.65 -9.02 -7.37
C VAL A 108 -13.10 -9.64 -8.71
N GLU A 109 -12.77 -8.98 -9.83
CA GLU A 109 -12.90 -9.45 -11.20
C GLU A 109 -12.07 -10.68 -11.57
N GLU A 110 -10.89 -10.92 -10.98
CA GLU A 110 -10.09 -12.13 -11.26
C GLU A 110 -10.44 -13.30 -10.33
N ALA A 111 -11.02 -13.01 -9.17
CA ALA A 111 -11.49 -14.04 -8.23
C ALA A 111 -12.75 -14.77 -8.70
N GLN A 112 -13.45 -14.28 -9.72
CA GLN A 112 -14.68 -14.89 -10.24
C GLN A 112 -14.49 -15.83 -11.44
N LYS A 113 -13.24 -16.11 -11.85
CA LYS A 113 -12.94 -16.97 -13.02
C LYS A 113 -12.34 -18.35 -12.71
N ASN A 114 -12.34 -18.80 -11.45
CA ASN A 114 -11.92 -20.17 -11.12
C ASN A 114 -13.04 -20.97 -10.45
#